data_AF-A0AAD2VR51-F1
#
_entry.id   AF-A0AAD2VR51-F1
#
_cell.length_a   1.000
_cell.length_b   1.000
_cell.length_c   1.000
_cell.angle_alpha   90.00
_cell.angle_beta   90.00
_cell.angle_gamma   90.00
#
_symmetry.space_group_name_H-M   'P 1'
#
loop_
_entity.id
_entity.type
_entity.pdbx_description
1 polymer ?
#
loop_
_entity_poly.entity_id
_entity_poly.type
_entity_poly.pdbx_seq_one_letter_code
_entity_poly.pdbx_strand_id
1 'polypeptide(L)'
;MNKSSKNDAVSSHQNTHNMNNDNKVIFVLAIFFFISIFSVITFYIMNFHNASISKTPSDWGVLGDYFGGVLNPLISIFTLAFLIKTYLTQRHEMQDNENYLSEQLQIANRTAKNQLLQTKISACYEILNVYHLEMERVTNAKNANNKFIGMDGVEYWSNADQDNYRLKMANKIKIKIDEIDNYLTNLTE
;
A
#
# COMPACT_ATOMS: atom_id res chain seq x y z
N MET A 1 -8.45 -7.18 -20.64
CA MET A 1 -9.42 -6.23 -20.04
C MET A 1 -9.44 -6.49 -18.54
N ASN A 2 -8.89 -5.56 -17.77
CA ASN A 2 -8.26 -5.79 -16.48
C ASN A 2 -9.29 -6.13 -15.37
N LYS A 3 -9.10 -7.28 -14.70
CA LYS A 3 -9.92 -7.72 -13.55
C LYS A 3 -9.72 -6.81 -12.33
N SER A 4 -8.56 -6.15 -12.22
CA SER A 4 -8.27 -5.17 -11.15
C SER A 4 -9.08 -3.88 -11.34
N SER A 5 -9.11 -3.29 -12.54
CA SER A 5 -9.94 -2.10 -12.82
C SER A 5 -11.43 -2.30 -12.56
N LYS A 6 -11.94 -3.53 -12.69
CA LYS A 6 -13.34 -3.87 -12.37
C LYS A 6 -13.58 -4.03 -10.87
N ASN A 7 -12.58 -4.50 -10.11
CA ASN A 7 -12.67 -4.61 -8.65
C ASN A 7 -12.47 -3.25 -7.97
N ASP A 8 -11.60 -2.38 -8.49
CA ASP A 8 -11.37 -1.02 -7.99
C ASP A 8 -12.60 -0.12 -8.19
N ALA A 9 -13.34 -0.33 -9.29
CA ALA A 9 -14.60 0.36 -9.56
C ALA A 9 -15.77 -0.16 -8.68
N VAL A 10 -15.73 -1.43 -8.26
CA VAL A 10 -16.76 -2.05 -7.42
C VAL A 10 -16.53 -1.73 -5.94
N SER A 11 -15.27 -1.74 -5.47
CA SER A 11 -14.91 -1.36 -4.10
C SER A 11 -15.12 0.14 -3.84
N SER A 12 -14.77 1.02 -4.78
CA SER A 12 -15.04 2.46 -4.67
C SER A 12 -16.54 2.81 -4.68
N HIS A 13 -17.36 2.11 -5.46
CA HIS A 13 -18.82 2.30 -5.44
C HIS A 13 -19.51 1.74 -4.20
N GLN A 14 -19.02 0.65 -3.60
CA GLN A 14 -19.56 0.14 -2.33
C GLN A 14 -19.13 1.01 -1.14
N ASN A 15 -17.88 1.50 -1.10
CA ASN A 15 -17.40 2.33 0.01
C ASN A 15 -18.08 3.71 0.09
N THR A 16 -18.34 4.33 -1.07
CA THR A 16 -19.06 5.62 -1.13
C THR A 16 -20.52 5.50 -0.68
N HIS A 17 -21.17 4.35 -0.92
CA HIS A 17 -22.54 4.12 -0.46
C HIS A 17 -22.60 3.87 1.06
N ASN A 18 -21.55 3.28 1.66
CA ASN A 18 -21.52 2.96 3.08
C ASN A 18 -21.12 4.18 3.95
N MET A 19 -20.14 4.98 3.53
CA MET A 19 -19.77 6.23 4.23
C MET A 19 -20.93 7.23 4.29
N ASN A 20 -21.71 7.32 3.22
CA ASN A 20 -22.91 8.17 3.19
C ASN A 20 -23.98 7.67 4.17
N ASN A 21 -24.10 6.36 4.38
CA ASN A 21 -25.09 5.79 5.29
C ASN A 21 -24.64 5.90 6.75
N ASP A 22 -23.35 5.68 7.03
CA ASP A 22 -22.79 5.83 8.38
C ASP A 22 -22.86 7.27 8.88
N ASN A 23 -22.51 8.24 8.03
CA ASN A 23 -22.63 9.66 8.35
C ASN A 23 -24.10 10.07 8.55
N LYS A 24 -25.03 9.52 7.75
CA LYS A 24 -26.47 9.74 7.96
C LYS A 24 -26.95 9.17 9.29
N VAL A 25 -26.50 7.97 9.67
CA VAL A 25 -26.89 7.34 10.95
C VAL A 25 -26.37 8.17 12.13
N ILE A 26 -25.11 8.60 12.10
CA ILE A 26 -24.52 9.45 13.15
C ILE A 26 -25.27 10.79 13.22
N PHE A 27 -25.59 11.40 12.07
CA PHE A 27 -26.34 12.65 12.00
C PHE A 27 -27.77 12.52 12.55
N VAL A 28 -28.48 11.44 12.21
CA VAL A 28 -29.83 11.16 12.75
C VAL A 28 -29.78 10.93 14.26
N LEU A 29 -28.80 10.18 14.76
CA LEU A 29 -28.60 9.98 16.20
C LEU A 29 -28.31 11.30 16.92
N ALA A 30 -27.51 12.18 16.34
CA ALA A 30 -27.20 13.50 16.90
C ALA A 30 -28.45 14.39 16.95
N ILE A 31 -29.25 14.42 15.88
CA ILE A 31 -30.53 15.15 15.87
C ILE A 31 -31.45 14.65 16.98
N PHE A 32 -31.60 13.32 17.10
CA PHE A 32 -32.47 12.74 18.12
C PHE A 32 -32.01 13.06 19.55
N PHE A 33 -30.69 13.10 19.77
CA PHE A 33 -30.10 13.53 21.04
C PHE A 33 -30.44 14.98 21.38
N PHE A 34 -30.26 15.91 20.44
CA PHE A 34 -30.58 17.33 20.66
C PHE A 34 -32.09 17.58 20.84
N ILE A 35 -32.94 16.87 20.09
CA ILE A 35 -34.40 16.91 20.28
C ILE A 35 -34.76 16.45 21.69
N SER A 36 -34.13 15.38 22.18
CA SER A 36 -34.39 14.85 23.52
C SER A 36 -34.03 15.86 24.61
N ILE A 37 -32.86 16.51 24.50
CA ILE A 37 -32.45 17.60 25.42
C ILE A 37 -33.45 18.77 25.37
N PHE A 38 -33.79 19.21 24.16
CA PHE A 38 -34.70 20.35 23.95
C PHE A 38 -36.10 20.07 24.51
N SER A 39 -36.57 18.82 24.40
CA SER A 39 -37.84 18.38 24.98
C SER A 39 -37.84 18.51 26.50
N VAL A 40 -36.76 18.12 27.19
CA VAL A 40 -36.66 18.25 28.65
C VAL A 40 -36.68 19.72 29.08
N ILE A 41 -35.97 20.58 28.36
CA ILE A 41 -35.93 22.02 28.61
C ILE A 41 -37.31 22.67 28.37
N THR A 42 -37.95 22.33 27.25
CA THR A 42 -39.28 22.87 26.90
C THR A 42 -40.33 22.43 27.91
N PHE A 43 -40.31 21.16 28.33
CA PHE A 43 -41.22 20.66 29.34
C PHE A 43 -41.05 21.38 30.69
N TYR A 44 -39.80 21.64 31.09
CA TYR A 44 -39.52 22.43 32.29
C TYR A 44 -40.09 23.85 32.19
N ILE A 45 -39.82 24.56 31.08
CA ILE A 45 -40.33 25.93 30.88
C ILE A 45 -41.86 25.96 30.87
N MET A 46 -42.52 25.02 30.18
CA MET A 46 -43.99 24.99 30.14
C MET A 46 -44.61 24.82 31.53
N ASN A 47 -44.06 23.94 32.36
CA ASN A 47 -44.61 23.69 33.70
C ASN A 47 -44.28 24.82 34.70
N PHE A 48 -43.15 25.50 34.54
CA PHE A 48 -42.63 26.46 35.52
C PHE A 48 -42.50 27.90 35.00
N HIS A 49 -43.12 28.25 33.86
CA HIS A 49 -43.01 29.58 33.23
C HIS A 49 -43.41 30.76 34.13
N ASN A 50 -44.31 30.54 35.09
CA ASN A 50 -44.79 31.57 36.02
C ASN A 50 -43.94 31.67 37.30
N ALA A 51 -42.91 30.85 37.46
CA ALA A 51 -42.02 30.89 38.61
C ALA A 51 -41.03 32.07 38.50
N SER A 52 -40.79 32.77 39.60
CA SER A 52 -39.75 33.81 39.67
C SER A 52 -38.35 33.18 39.77
N ILE A 53 -37.34 33.84 39.21
CA ILE A 53 -35.94 33.41 39.33
C ILE A 53 -35.53 33.43 40.80
N SER A 54 -35.06 32.29 41.31
CA SER A 54 -34.63 32.18 42.70
C SER A 54 -33.30 32.92 42.95
N LYS A 55 -33.23 33.63 44.08
CA LYS A 55 -32.03 34.31 44.59
C LYS A 55 -31.22 33.44 45.56
N THR A 56 -31.75 32.28 45.95
CA THR A 56 -31.12 31.34 46.88
C THR A 56 -30.32 30.30 46.11
N PRO A 57 -29.00 30.18 46.33
CA PRO A 57 -28.16 29.20 45.64
C PRO A 57 -28.61 27.73 45.83
N SER A 58 -29.27 27.41 46.95
CA SER A 58 -29.79 26.06 47.22
C SER A 58 -30.79 25.58 46.17
N ASP A 59 -31.62 26.48 45.63
CA ASP A 59 -32.68 26.12 44.68
C ASP A 59 -32.10 25.77 43.30
N TRP A 60 -30.94 26.36 42.96
CA TRP A 60 -30.18 26.02 41.77
C TRP A 60 -29.57 24.61 41.85
N GLY A 61 -29.25 24.14 43.07
CA GLY A 61 -28.84 22.75 43.31
C GLY A 61 -29.96 21.77 42.98
N VAL A 62 -31.18 22.02 43.47
CA VAL A 62 -32.36 21.18 43.21
C VAL A 62 -32.72 21.17 41.72
N LEU A 63 -32.58 22.31 41.03
CA LEU A 63 -32.73 22.39 39.58
C LEU A 63 -31.70 21.50 38.86
N GLY A 64 -30.44 21.57 39.31
CA GLY A 64 -29.36 20.72 38.82
C GLY A 64 -29.65 19.23 39.02
N ASP A 65 -30.25 18.84 40.14
CA ASP A 65 -30.62 17.44 40.43
C ASP A 65 -31.74 16.95 39.49
N TYR A 66 -32.74 17.79 39.19
CA TYR A 66 -33.79 17.44 38.22
C TYR A 66 -33.22 17.20 36.81
N PHE A 67 -32.46 18.17 36.30
CA PHE A 67 -31.84 18.03 34.97
C PHE A 67 -30.80 16.92 34.94
N GLY A 68 -29.98 16.80 35.98
CA GLY A 68 -28.99 15.73 36.12
C GLY A 68 -29.63 14.34 36.19
N GLY A 69 -30.74 14.20 36.91
CA GLY A 69 -31.47 12.94 37.03
C GLY A 69 -32.09 12.45 35.73
N VAL A 70 -32.53 13.36 34.86
CA VAL A 70 -33.15 13.03 33.56
C VAL A 70 -32.12 12.98 32.43
N LEU A 71 -31.22 13.97 32.37
CA LEU A 71 -30.24 14.09 31.29
C LEU A 71 -29.09 13.09 31.43
N ASN A 72 -28.60 12.74 32.63
CA ASN A 72 -27.46 11.82 32.74
C ASN A 72 -27.74 10.42 32.19
N PRO A 73 -28.87 9.76 32.52
CA PRO A 73 -29.20 8.47 31.90
C PRO A 73 -29.35 8.58 30.38
N LEU A 74 -29.96 9.67 29.91
CA LEU A 74 -30.14 9.91 28.48
C LEU A 74 -28.80 10.07 27.76
N ILE A 75 -27.95 10.98 28.24
CA ILE A 75 -26.58 11.18 27.73
C ILE A 75 -25.79 9.87 27.75
N SER A 76 -25.92 9.06 28.80
CA SER A 76 -25.20 7.78 28.91
C SER A 76 -25.60 6.79 27.82
N ILE A 77 -26.90 6.67 27.52
CA ILE A 77 -27.40 5.78 26.44
C ILE A 77 -26.87 6.23 25.08
N PHE A 78 -26.96 7.53 24.77
CA PHE A 78 -26.45 8.05 23.50
C PHE A 78 -24.94 7.93 23.39
N THR A 79 -24.20 8.19 24.47
CA THR A 79 -22.74 8.00 24.51
C THR A 79 -22.37 6.56 24.18
N LEU A 80 -23.07 5.58 24.76
CA LEU A 80 -22.86 4.17 24.44
C LEU A 80 -23.20 3.85 22.98
N ALA A 81 -24.31 4.40 22.45
CA ALA A 81 -24.69 4.20 21.05
C ALA A 81 -23.64 4.77 20.07
N PHE A 82 -23.15 5.99 20.31
CA PHE A 82 -22.07 6.59 19.54
C PHE A 82 -20.77 5.79 19.62
N LEU A 83 -20.42 5.31 20.83
CA LEU A 83 -19.23 4.50 21.04
C LEU A 83 -19.29 3.18 20.27
N ILE A 84 -20.42 2.46 20.34
CA ILE A 84 -20.63 1.22 19.59
C ILE A 84 -20.55 1.49 18.09
N LYS A 85 -21.19 2.55 17.60
CA LYS A 85 -21.15 2.88 16.17
C LYS A 85 -19.73 3.17 15.71
N THR A 86 -19.01 3.98 16.47
CA THR A 86 -17.60 4.31 16.23
C THR A 86 -16.74 3.06 16.21
N TYR A 87 -16.91 2.16 17.18
CA TYR A 87 -16.18 0.89 17.25
C TYR A 87 -16.46 -0.02 16.04
N LEU A 88 -17.71 -0.14 15.61
CA LEU A 88 -18.07 -0.96 14.45
C LEU A 88 -17.48 -0.40 13.14
N THR A 89 -17.51 0.92 12.96
CA THR A 89 -16.89 1.58 11.81
C THR A 89 -15.37 1.39 11.83
N GLN A 90 -14.70 1.61 12.99
CA GLN A 90 -13.26 1.35 13.12
C GLN A 90 -12.89 -0.10 12.82
N ARG A 91 -13.68 -1.07 13.28
CA ARG A 91 -13.45 -2.50 12.99
C ARG A 91 -13.58 -2.81 11.51
N HIS A 92 -14.56 -2.23 10.81
CA HIS A 92 -14.72 -2.41 9.37
C HIS A 92 -13.51 -1.85 8.61
N GLU A 93 -13.07 -0.64 8.97
CA GLU A 93 -11.88 -0.02 8.36
C GLU A 93 -10.62 -0.87 8.57
N MET A 94 -10.46 -1.51 9.74
CA MET A 94 -9.34 -2.43 9.99
C MET A 94 -9.34 -3.64 9.05
N GLN A 95 -10.51 -4.23 8.78
CA GLN A 95 -10.62 -5.39 7.88
C GLN A 95 -10.28 -5.02 6.44
N ASP A 96 -10.73 -3.85 5.97
CA ASP A 96 -10.37 -3.36 4.64
C ASP A 96 -8.87 -3.05 4.54
N ASN A 97 -8.27 -2.53 5.61
CA ASN A 97 -6.84 -2.24 5.68
C ASN A 97 -5.99 -3.51 5.64
N GLU A 98 -6.42 -4.60 6.29
CA GLU A 98 -5.73 -5.91 6.19
C GLU A 98 -5.68 -6.43 4.74
N ASN A 99 -6.78 -6.34 4.00
CA ASN A 99 -6.82 -6.74 2.60
C ASN A 99 -5.86 -5.89 1.75
N TYR A 100 -5.93 -4.56 1.92
CA TYR A 100 -5.03 -3.63 1.23
C TYR A 100 -3.55 -3.87 1.55
N LEU A 101 -3.22 -4.18 2.81
CA LEU A 101 -1.87 -4.50 3.22
C LEU A 101 -1.38 -5.81 2.58
N SER A 102 -2.23 -6.82 2.50
CA SER A 102 -1.90 -8.09 1.85
C SER A 102 -1.61 -7.90 0.34
N GLU A 103 -2.39 -7.07 -0.35
CA GLU A 103 -2.16 -6.72 -1.75
C GLU A 103 -0.86 -5.94 -1.92
N GLN A 104 -0.59 -4.96 -1.05
CA GLN A 104 0.68 -4.22 -1.06
C GLN A 104 1.89 -5.14 -0.86
N LEU A 105 1.81 -6.11 0.06
CA LEU A 105 2.88 -7.09 0.26
C LEU A 105 3.12 -7.95 -0.99
N GLN A 106 2.07 -8.32 -1.72
CA GLN A 106 2.21 -9.04 -2.98
C GLN A 106 2.87 -8.16 -4.06
N ILE A 107 2.45 -6.89 -4.18
CA ILE A 107 3.05 -5.93 -5.12
C ILE A 107 4.53 -5.69 -4.78
N ALA A 108 4.86 -5.52 -3.50
CA ALA A 108 6.24 -5.34 -3.05
C ALA A 108 7.11 -6.56 -3.38
N ASN A 109 6.62 -7.78 -3.12
CA ASN A 109 7.33 -9.02 -3.47
C ASN A 109 7.55 -9.17 -4.98
N ARG A 110 6.53 -8.88 -5.80
CA ARG A 110 6.66 -8.89 -7.27
C ARG A 110 7.67 -7.86 -7.75
N THR A 111 7.63 -6.66 -7.17
CA THR A 111 8.58 -5.59 -7.49
C THR A 111 10.01 -5.97 -7.13
N ALA A 112 10.23 -6.54 -5.94
CA ALA A 112 11.55 -7.02 -5.52
C ALA A 112 12.07 -8.15 -6.42
N LYS A 113 11.21 -9.10 -6.82
CA LYS A 113 11.55 -10.15 -7.79
C LYS A 113 11.96 -9.55 -9.14
N ASN A 114 11.18 -8.61 -9.66
CA ASN A 114 11.47 -7.95 -10.93
C ASN A 114 12.77 -7.14 -10.87
N GLN A 115 13.03 -6.43 -9.77
CA GLN A 115 14.29 -5.72 -9.55
C GLN A 115 15.48 -6.68 -9.53
N LEU A 116 15.36 -7.82 -8.84
CA LEU A 116 16.41 -8.84 -8.82
C LEU A 116 16.70 -9.38 -10.23
N LEU A 117 15.67 -9.67 -11.02
CA LEU A 117 15.83 -10.11 -12.42
C LEU A 117 16.52 -9.04 -13.26
N GLN A 118 16.13 -7.76 -13.11
CA GLN A 118 16.80 -6.65 -13.79
C GLN A 118 18.28 -6.55 -13.38
N THR A 119 18.62 -6.67 -12.10
CA THR A 119 20.02 -6.68 -11.65
C THR A 119 20.81 -7.84 -12.27
N LYS A 120 20.22 -9.03 -12.36
CA LYS A 120 20.87 -10.18 -13.02
C LYS A 120 21.09 -9.93 -14.51
N ILE A 121 20.11 -9.35 -15.20
CA ILE A 121 20.22 -8.99 -16.62
C ILE A 121 21.35 -7.96 -16.82
N SER A 122 21.40 -6.91 -16.02
CA SER A 122 22.49 -5.91 -16.07
C SER A 122 23.87 -6.54 -15.84
N ALA A 123 23.98 -7.45 -14.87
CA ALA A 123 25.23 -8.18 -14.64
C ALA A 123 25.65 -9.05 -15.84
N CYS A 124 24.70 -9.68 -16.53
CA CYS A 124 24.99 -10.41 -17.77
C CYS A 124 25.46 -9.49 -18.89
N TYR A 125 24.86 -8.31 -19.05
CA TYR A 125 25.33 -7.31 -20.03
C TYR A 125 26.76 -6.83 -19.76
N GLU A 126 27.13 -6.61 -18.49
CA GLU A 126 28.51 -6.29 -18.14
C GLU A 126 29.49 -7.41 -18.52
N ILE A 127 29.14 -8.67 -18.23
CA ILE A 127 29.96 -9.83 -18.62
C ILE A 127 30.07 -9.96 -20.14
N LEU A 128 28.97 -9.72 -20.88
CA LEU A 128 28.96 -9.71 -22.34
C LEU A 128 29.90 -8.65 -22.90
N ASN A 129 29.90 -7.45 -22.32
CA ASN A 129 30.81 -6.39 -22.71
C ASN A 129 32.27 -6.78 -22.47
N VAL A 130 32.58 -7.41 -21.33
CA VAL A 130 33.92 -7.94 -21.03
C VAL A 130 34.37 -8.97 -22.07
N TYR A 131 33.51 -9.92 -22.46
CA TYR A 131 33.84 -10.89 -23.50
C TYR A 131 33.96 -10.28 -24.90
N HIS A 132 33.15 -9.26 -25.20
CA HIS A 132 33.23 -8.52 -26.46
C HIS A 132 34.58 -7.80 -26.59
N LEU A 133 34.96 -7.02 -25.58
CA LEU A 133 36.23 -6.30 -25.52
C LEU A 133 37.42 -7.25 -25.58
N GLU A 134 37.31 -8.42 -24.96
CA GLU A 134 38.34 -9.46 -25.04
C GLU A 134 38.53 -9.97 -26.47
N MET A 135 37.46 -10.27 -27.18
CA MET A 135 37.55 -10.69 -28.58
C MET A 135 38.13 -9.60 -29.48
N GLU A 136 37.82 -8.34 -29.22
CA GLU A 136 38.41 -7.20 -29.92
C GLU A 136 39.92 -7.11 -29.65
N ARG A 137 40.33 -7.25 -28.39
CA ARG A 137 41.75 -7.30 -27.99
C ARG A 137 42.51 -8.41 -28.73
N VAL A 138 41.94 -9.61 -28.81
CA VAL A 138 42.56 -10.72 -29.57
C VAL A 138 42.62 -10.40 -31.07
N THR A 139 41.57 -9.79 -31.63
CA THR A 139 41.53 -9.40 -33.05
C THR A 139 42.63 -8.38 -33.36
N ASN A 140 42.82 -7.40 -32.49
CA ASN A 140 43.88 -6.39 -32.64
C ASN A 140 45.28 -7.00 -32.51
N ALA A 141 45.50 -7.91 -31.56
CA ALA A 141 46.77 -8.64 -31.42
C ALA A 141 47.08 -9.47 -32.68
N LYS A 142 46.07 -10.18 -33.21
CA LYS A 142 46.18 -10.96 -34.45
C LYS A 142 46.54 -10.09 -35.65
N ASN A 143 45.85 -8.97 -35.83
CA ASN A 143 46.11 -8.05 -36.94
C ASN A 143 47.50 -7.41 -36.87
N ALA A 144 48.03 -7.20 -35.67
CA ALA A 144 49.39 -6.73 -35.43
C ALA A 144 50.44 -7.87 -35.49
N ASN A 145 50.02 -9.10 -35.77
CA ASN A 145 50.85 -10.31 -35.74
C ASN A 145 51.59 -10.51 -34.40
N ASN A 146 50.93 -10.13 -33.30
CA ASN A 146 51.44 -10.18 -31.94
C ASN A 146 50.79 -11.31 -31.14
N LYS A 147 51.52 -11.79 -30.13
CA LYS A 147 50.99 -12.66 -29.07
C LYS A 147 50.00 -11.91 -28.17
N PHE A 148 49.11 -12.64 -27.52
CA PHE A 148 48.27 -12.09 -26.45
C PHE A 148 48.21 -13.05 -25.26
N ILE A 149 47.95 -12.50 -24.07
CA ILE A 149 47.69 -13.27 -22.85
C ILE A 149 46.19 -13.22 -22.59
N GLY A 150 45.52 -14.36 -22.57
CA GLY A 150 44.09 -14.46 -22.32
C GLY A 150 43.70 -14.16 -20.89
N MET A 151 42.39 -14.07 -20.64
CA MET A 151 41.82 -13.93 -19.30
C MET A 151 42.10 -15.13 -18.40
N ASP A 152 42.44 -16.27 -19.01
CA ASP A 152 42.92 -17.48 -18.34
C ASP A 152 44.39 -17.41 -17.93
N GLY A 153 45.10 -16.32 -18.26
CA GLY A 153 46.53 -16.16 -18.01
C GLY A 153 47.43 -16.95 -18.96
N VAL A 154 46.86 -17.60 -19.98
CA VAL A 154 47.60 -18.39 -20.96
C VAL A 154 48.03 -17.49 -22.12
N GLU A 155 49.24 -17.70 -22.59
CA GLU A 155 49.78 -16.97 -23.73
C GLU A 155 49.49 -17.69 -25.05
N TYR A 156 49.02 -16.93 -26.03
CA TYR A 156 48.56 -17.43 -27.31
C TYR A 156 49.34 -16.77 -28.46
N TRP A 157 50.05 -17.59 -29.23
CA TRP A 157 51.03 -17.14 -30.21
C TRP A 157 50.61 -17.40 -31.66
N SER A 158 49.97 -18.54 -31.95
CA SER A 158 49.60 -18.88 -33.32
C SER A 158 48.22 -18.31 -33.67
N ASN A 159 48.03 -17.91 -34.94
CA ASN A 159 46.73 -17.45 -35.44
C ASN A 159 45.61 -18.47 -35.19
N ALA A 160 45.92 -19.78 -35.28
CA ALA A 160 44.98 -20.84 -34.99
C ALA A 160 44.57 -20.88 -33.51
N ASP A 161 45.52 -20.70 -32.59
CA ASP A 161 45.22 -20.67 -31.15
C ASP A 161 44.38 -19.43 -30.78
N GLN A 162 44.68 -18.29 -31.40
CA GLN A 162 43.93 -17.06 -31.23
C GLN A 162 42.48 -17.20 -31.77
N ASP A 163 42.29 -17.85 -32.91
CA ASP A 163 40.96 -18.15 -33.46
C ASP A 163 40.17 -19.13 -32.57
N ASN A 164 40.82 -20.19 -32.08
CA ASN A 164 40.23 -21.12 -31.14
C ASN A 164 39.80 -20.43 -29.83
N TYR A 165 40.62 -19.51 -29.32
CA TYR A 165 40.25 -18.73 -28.14
C TYR A 165 39.05 -17.81 -28.39
N ARG A 166 38.99 -17.14 -29.54
CA ARG A 166 37.83 -16.32 -29.94
C ARG A 166 36.56 -17.15 -30.05
N LEU A 167 36.63 -18.38 -30.59
CA LEU A 167 35.50 -19.31 -30.62
C LEU A 167 35.03 -19.69 -29.21
N LYS A 168 35.95 -19.91 -28.25
CA LYS A 168 35.59 -20.12 -26.84
C LYS A 168 34.86 -18.91 -26.26
N MET A 169 35.31 -17.69 -26.54
CA MET A 169 34.62 -16.46 -26.09
C MET A 169 33.24 -16.30 -26.73
N ALA A 170 33.11 -16.56 -28.03
CA ALA A 170 31.82 -16.55 -28.72
C ALA A 170 30.82 -17.54 -28.09
N ASN A 171 31.28 -18.72 -27.70
CA ASN A 171 30.44 -19.69 -26.96
C ASN A 171 30.02 -19.16 -25.59
N LYS A 172 30.92 -18.51 -24.84
CA LYS A 172 30.55 -17.88 -23.55
C LYS A 172 29.53 -16.77 -23.72
N ILE A 173 29.65 -15.96 -24.77
CA ILE A 173 28.67 -14.92 -25.13
C ILE A 173 27.31 -15.54 -25.41
N LYS A 174 27.27 -16.60 -26.23
CA LYS A 174 26.03 -17.31 -26.54
C LYS A 174 25.32 -17.79 -25.26
N ILE A 175 26.04 -18.43 -24.35
CA ILE A 175 25.50 -18.90 -23.06
C ILE A 175 24.90 -17.72 -22.26
N LYS A 176 25.56 -16.56 -22.25
CA LYS A 176 25.06 -15.39 -21.52
C LYS A 176 23.85 -14.74 -22.17
N ILE A 177 23.75 -14.77 -23.50
CA ILE A 177 22.54 -14.35 -24.21
C ILE A 177 21.37 -15.28 -23.85
N ASP A 178 21.59 -16.60 -23.87
CA ASP A 178 20.56 -17.58 -23.50
C ASP A 178 20.09 -17.39 -22.03
N GLU A 179 21.00 -17.03 -21.11
CA GLU A 179 20.64 -16.66 -19.73
C GLU A 179 19.77 -15.40 -19.65
N ILE A 180 20.06 -14.37 -20.44
CA ILE A 180 19.25 -13.14 -20.50
C ILE A 180 17.85 -13.44 -21.02
N ASP A 181 17.73 -14.22 -22.09
CA ASP A 181 16.43 -14.60 -22.67
C ASP A 181 15.56 -15.35 -21.65
N ASN A 182 16.17 -16.21 -20.83
CA ASN A 182 15.49 -16.89 -19.73
C ASN A 182 14.99 -15.88 -18.68
N TYR A 183 15.81 -14.92 -18.25
CA TYR A 183 15.38 -13.89 -17.29
C TYR A 183 14.28 -12.99 -17.84
N LEU A 184 14.32 -12.63 -19.13
CA LEU A 184 13.29 -11.84 -19.79
C LEU A 184 11.96 -12.59 -19.89
N THR A 185 12.00 -13.90 -20.18
CA THR A 185 10.79 -14.74 -20.19
C THR A 185 10.12 -14.75 -18.80
N ASN A 186 10.92 -14.89 -17.73
CA ASN A 186 10.43 -14.86 -16.34
C ASN A 186 9.93 -13.48 -15.86
N LEU A 187 10.25 -12.39 -16.58
CA LEU A 187 9.73 -11.04 -16.33
C LEU A 187 8.36 -10.82 -16.99
N THR A 188 8.08 -11.52 -18.09
CA THR A 188 6.82 -11.40 -18.84
C THR A 188 5.70 -12.31 -18.33
N GLU A 189 6.03 -13.33 -17.54
CA GLU A 189 5.09 -14.21 -16.82
C GLU A 189 4.66 -13.64 -15.45
#